data_AF-A0A0G1VI29-F1
#
_entry.id   AF-A0A0G1VI29-F1
#
_cell.length_a   1.000
_cell.length_b   1.000
_cell.length_c   1.000
_cell.angle_alpha   90.00
_cell.angle_beta   90.00
_cell.angle_gamma   90.00
#
_symmetry.space_group_name_H-M   'P 1'
#
loop_
_entity.id
_entity.type
_entity.pdbx_description
1 polymer ?
#
loop_
_entity_poly.entity_id
_entity_poly.type
_entity_poly.pdbx_seq_one_letter_code
_entity_poly.pdbx_strand_id
1 'polypeptide(L)'
;MPKVSHAAGGALDYPTPAQLKEFFTQVDDGRITKGMFQNLLNSRNGSEEGKWFSFSTTRDTLRELREYYPTVFFEGPDGDWWVHQAFADRPGEVTQVEILTSAAPGSFNQTWDEKKVPAEQYVPTARELVEGMIACFWKTKKMPFGNCFVRTCDIANHGRINVTSFDNKVFIGEGWENYQREGIGLALARKGIPNPQFS
;
A
#
# COMPACT_ATOMS: atom_id res chain seq x y z
N MET A 1 30.74 -9.00 45.46
CA MET A 1 29.95 -8.08 44.61
C MET A 1 28.73 -8.85 44.11
N PRO A 2 27.50 -8.36 44.29
CA PRO A 2 26.30 -9.08 43.87
C PRO A 2 26.14 -9.03 42.34
N LYS A 3 25.61 -10.13 41.80
CA LYS A 3 25.21 -10.32 40.39
C LYS A 3 24.09 -9.34 40.02
N VAL A 4 24.19 -8.70 38.86
CA VAL A 4 23.02 -8.12 38.19
C VAL A 4 22.70 -9.00 36.99
N SER A 5 21.69 -9.83 37.17
CA SER A 5 20.99 -10.58 36.15
C SER A 5 20.14 -9.63 35.30
N HIS A 6 20.36 -9.59 33.98
CA HIS A 6 19.39 -8.99 33.07
C HIS A 6 18.21 -9.95 32.91
N ALA A 7 17.15 -9.69 33.67
CA ALA A 7 15.86 -10.33 33.50
C ALA A 7 15.26 -9.86 32.16
N ALA A 8 15.04 -10.81 31.25
CA ALA A 8 14.08 -10.67 30.18
C ALA A 8 12.68 -10.52 30.81
N GLY A 9 12.06 -9.35 30.64
CA GLY A 9 10.72 -9.05 31.13
C GLY A 9 9.90 -8.45 30.02
N GLY A 10 8.82 -9.12 29.63
CA GLY A 10 7.87 -8.64 28.63
C GLY A 10 7.25 -7.32 29.08
N ALA A 11 7.43 -6.28 28.28
CA ALA A 11 6.60 -5.09 28.35
C ALA A 11 5.47 -5.28 27.33
N LEU A 12 4.22 -5.14 27.77
CA LEU A 12 3.17 -4.76 26.83
C LEU A 12 3.62 -3.43 26.19
N ASP A 13 3.69 -3.40 24.86
CA ASP A 13 4.12 -2.25 24.04
C ASP A 13 3.14 -1.06 24.14
N TYR A 14 2.96 -0.51 25.33
CA TYR A 14 2.24 0.75 25.51
C TYR A 14 3.21 1.91 25.35
N PRO A 15 2.84 2.94 24.55
CA PRO A 15 3.64 4.13 24.43
C PRO A 15 3.82 4.78 25.80
N THR A 16 5.05 5.14 26.11
CA THR A 16 5.39 5.87 27.33
C THR A 16 4.73 7.25 27.34
N PRO A 17 4.51 7.86 28.51
CA PRO A 17 3.98 9.23 28.60
C PRO A 17 4.78 10.27 27.80
N ALA A 18 6.10 10.08 27.67
CA ALA A 18 6.95 10.93 26.85
C ALA A 18 6.66 10.78 25.35
N GLN A 19 6.44 9.55 24.87
CA GLN A 19 6.07 9.28 23.47
C GLN A 19 4.68 9.84 23.14
N LEU A 20 3.72 9.74 24.07
CA LEU A 20 2.40 10.35 23.91
C LEU A 20 2.48 11.88 23.88
N LYS A 21 3.29 12.48 24.76
CA LYS A 21 3.47 13.93 24.79
C LYS A 21 4.06 14.45 23.49
N GLU A 22 5.11 13.81 22.99
CA GLU A 22 5.74 14.14 21.70
C GLU A 22 4.75 14.01 20.53
N PHE A 23 3.94 12.95 20.54
CA PHE A 23 2.90 12.76 19.52
C PHE A 23 1.89 13.90 19.50
N PHE A 24 1.37 14.32 20.67
CA PHE A 24 0.41 15.43 20.74
C PHE A 24 1.06 16.78 20.39
N THR A 25 2.32 17.00 20.73
CA THR A 25 3.07 18.19 20.28
C THR A 25 3.18 18.23 18.75
N GLN A 26 3.39 17.10 18.09
CA GLN A 26 3.42 17.03 16.62
C GLN A 26 2.04 17.28 15.98
N VAL A 27 0.95 16.91 16.67
CA VAL A 27 -0.42 17.25 16.25
C VAL A 27 -0.67 18.75 16.38
N ASP A 28 -0.30 19.34 17.52
CA ASP A 28 -0.51 20.77 17.81
C ASP A 28 0.36 21.67 16.91
N ASP A 29 1.58 21.25 16.59
CA ASP A 29 2.50 21.93 15.66
C ASP A 29 2.09 21.75 14.18
N GLY A 30 0.99 21.05 13.91
CA GLY A 30 0.47 20.81 12.55
C GLY A 30 1.31 19.86 11.70
N ARG A 31 2.35 19.24 12.27
CA ARG A 31 3.18 18.22 11.60
C ARG A 31 2.41 16.92 11.36
N ILE A 32 1.47 16.61 12.24
CA ILE A 32 0.47 15.57 12.03
C ILE A 32 -0.84 16.29 11.73
N THR A 33 -1.20 16.35 10.45
CA THR A 33 -2.46 16.97 10.05
C THR A 33 -3.65 16.13 10.54
N LYS A 34 -4.82 16.77 10.64
CA LYS A 34 -6.08 16.06 10.94
C LYS A 34 -6.33 14.89 9.97
N GLY A 35 -5.93 15.05 8.70
CA GLY A 35 -5.99 13.98 7.69
C GLY A 35 -5.04 12.83 8.02
N MET A 36 -3.78 13.11 8.36
CA MET A 36 -2.81 12.08 8.78
C MET A 36 -3.28 11.34 10.04
N PHE A 37 -3.84 12.05 11.01
CA PHE A 37 -4.37 11.45 12.23
C PHE A 37 -5.60 10.58 11.96
N GLN A 38 -6.54 11.05 11.14
CA GLN A 38 -7.70 10.26 10.72
C GLN A 38 -7.29 9.03 9.92
N ASN A 39 -6.31 9.16 9.04
CA ASN A 39 -5.75 8.05 8.29
C ASN A 39 -5.05 7.03 9.20
N LEU A 40 -4.32 7.47 10.23
CA LEU A 40 -3.75 6.59 11.25
C LEU A 40 -4.81 5.82 12.05
N LEU A 41 -5.95 6.46 12.33
CA LEU A 41 -7.07 5.81 13.01
C LEU A 41 -7.82 4.84 12.08
N ASN A 42 -7.96 5.19 10.80
CA ASN A 42 -8.67 4.40 9.78
C ASN A 42 -7.84 3.25 9.22
N SER A 43 -6.50 3.33 9.25
CA SER A 43 -5.58 2.30 8.74
C SER A 43 -5.60 0.98 9.53
N ARG A 44 -6.53 0.81 10.47
CA ARG A 44 -6.58 -0.32 11.42
C ARG A 44 -7.57 -1.43 11.07
N ASN A 45 -8.43 -1.26 10.06
CA ASN A 45 -9.50 -2.23 9.73
C ASN A 45 -9.13 -3.17 8.58
N GLY A 46 -7.94 -3.78 8.64
CA GLY A 46 -7.56 -4.86 7.73
C GLY A 46 -7.49 -6.23 8.41
N SER A 47 -7.96 -7.26 7.71
CA SER A 47 -7.86 -8.67 8.08
C SER A 47 -7.24 -9.45 6.92
N GLU A 48 -6.40 -10.42 7.26
CA GLU A 48 -5.90 -11.41 6.29
C GLU A 48 -6.85 -12.60 6.26
N GLU A 49 -7.41 -12.88 5.09
CA GLU A 49 -8.08 -14.16 4.80
C GLU A 49 -7.28 -14.88 3.71
N GLY A 50 -6.34 -15.73 4.12
CA GLY A 50 -5.43 -16.38 3.19
C GLY A 50 -4.48 -15.39 2.51
N LYS A 51 -4.51 -15.31 1.18
CA LYS A 51 -3.67 -14.39 0.39
C LYS A 51 -4.35 -13.04 0.09
N TRP A 52 -5.56 -12.83 0.58
CA TRP A 52 -6.30 -11.58 0.36
C TRP A 52 -6.21 -10.69 1.59
N PHE A 53 -5.99 -9.40 1.35
CA PHE A 53 -5.95 -8.38 2.39
C PHE A 53 -7.06 -7.36 2.15
N SER A 54 -7.98 -7.26 3.11
CA SER A 54 -9.11 -6.33 3.05
C SER A 54 -8.73 -4.97 3.64
N PHE A 55 -9.19 -3.89 3.02
CA PHE A 55 -9.02 -2.51 3.51
C PHE A 55 -10.11 -1.60 2.94
N SER A 56 -10.26 -0.42 3.53
CA SER A 56 -11.06 0.66 2.97
C SER A 56 -10.15 1.64 2.27
N THR A 57 -10.47 1.96 1.02
CA THR A 57 -9.84 3.04 0.28
C THR A 57 -10.29 4.40 0.81
N THR A 58 -9.48 5.42 0.59
CA THR A 58 -9.76 6.81 0.95
C THR A 58 -10.10 7.64 -0.28
N ARG A 59 -10.37 8.94 -0.09
CA ARG A 59 -10.42 9.91 -1.20
C ARG A 59 -9.05 10.48 -1.55
N ASP A 60 -8.03 10.13 -0.80
CA ASP A 60 -6.69 10.68 -0.97
C ASP A 60 -6.12 10.28 -2.34
N THR A 61 -5.36 11.18 -2.90
CA THR A 61 -4.57 10.99 -4.12
C THR A 61 -3.30 10.21 -3.81
N LEU A 62 -2.65 9.63 -4.83
CA LEU A 62 -1.34 8.97 -4.64
C LEU A 62 -0.28 9.96 -4.13
N ARG A 63 -0.37 11.23 -4.55
CA ARG A 63 0.50 12.31 -4.07
C ARG A 63 0.32 12.54 -2.57
N GLU A 64 -0.92 12.71 -2.11
CA GLU A 64 -1.22 12.90 -0.69
C GLU A 64 -0.78 11.69 0.14
N LEU A 65 -1.00 10.47 -0.35
CA LEU A 65 -0.52 9.25 0.32
C LEU A 65 1.00 9.23 0.49
N ARG A 66 1.76 9.70 -0.50
CA ARG A 66 3.23 9.83 -0.41
C ARG A 66 3.65 10.87 0.62
N GLU A 67 2.94 11.99 0.70
CA GLU A 67 3.17 13.04 1.69
C GLU A 67 2.85 12.55 3.11
N TYR A 68 1.79 11.76 3.28
CA TYR A 68 1.40 11.19 4.57
C TYR A 68 2.34 10.07 5.05
N TYR A 69 2.90 9.31 4.11
CA TYR A 69 3.69 8.11 4.40
C TYR A 69 5.06 8.11 3.72
N PRO A 70 5.90 9.15 3.90
CA PRO A 70 7.12 9.30 3.12
C PRO A 70 8.14 8.17 3.35
N THR A 71 8.11 7.53 4.51
CA THR A 71 9.02 6.40 4.82
C THR A 71 8.59 5.08 4.16
N VAL A 72 7.35 5.00 3.70
CA VAL A 72 6.75 3.79 3.11
C VAL A 72 7.07 3.69 1.61
N PHE A 73 7.35 4.81 0.95
CA PHE A 73 7.71 4.84 -0.46
C PHE A 73 9.21 4.81 -0.66
N PHE A 74 9.63 4.13 -1.72
CA PHE A 74 11.01 4.10 -2.16
C PHE A 74 11.33 5.40 -2.89
N GLU A 75 12.44 6.05 -2.53
CA GLU A 75 12.95 7.21 -3.24
C GLU A 75 13.72 6.73 -4.47
N GLY A 76 13.04 6.76 -5.63
CA GLY A 76 13.65 6.35 -6.89
C GLY A 76 14.80 7.28 -7.31
N PRO A 77 15.79 6.78 -8.08
CA PRO A 77 16.88 7.61 -8.63
C PRO A 77 16.38 8.77 -9.50
N ASP A 78 15.18 8.64 -10.08
CA ASP A 78 14.54 9.64 -10.95
C ASP A 78 13.51 10.51 -10.22
N GLY A 79 13.62 10.66 -8.89
CA GLY A 79 12.84 11.66 -8.14
C GLY A 79 11.33 11.43 -8.14
N ASP A 80 10.90 10.16 -8.14
CA ASP A 80 9.48 9.78 -8.14
C ASP A 80 8.71 10.35 -9.36
N TRP A 81 9.20 10.13 -10.59
CA TRP A 81 8.60 10.58 -11.87
C TRP A 81 7.06 10.55 -11.92
N TRP A 82 6.46 9.53 -11.30
CA TRP A 82 5.03 9.28 -11.23
C TRP A 82 4.26 10.40 -10.50
N VAL A 83 4.92 11.11 -9.58
CA VAL A 83 4.39 12.25 -8.83
C VAL A 83 4.02 13.40 -9.76
N HIS A 84 4.53 13.45 -10.99
CA HIS A 84 4.16 14.49 -11.97
C HIS A 84 3.10 14.03 -12.97
N GLN A 85 2.55 12.83 -12.81
CA GLN A 85 1.61 12.24 -13.75
C GLN A 85 0.17 12.51 -13.34
N ALA A 86 -0.70 12.69 -14.33
CA ALA A 86 -2.12 12.94 -14.10
C ALA A 86 -2.79 11.85 -13.26
N PHE A 87 -2.32 10.60 -13.32
CA PHE A 87 -2.89 9.54 -12.49
C PHE A 87 -2.61 9.70 -11.00
N ALA A 88 -1.55 10.40 -10.62
CA ALA A 88 -1.18 10.58 -9.23
C ALA A 88 -2.12 11.55 -8.50
N ASP A 89 -2.75 12.46 -9.23
CA ASP A 89 -3.69 13.48 -8.72
C ASP A 89 -5.16 13.05 -8.81
N ARG A 90 -5.45 11.81 -9.23
CA ARG A 90 -6.83 11.32 -9.32
C ARG A 90 -7.33 10.94 -7.92
N PRO A 91 -8.38 11.61 -7.40
CA PRO A 91 -8.94 11.27 -6.10
C PRO A 91 -9.62 9.92 -6.16
N GLY A 92 -9.65 9.27 -5.00
CA GLY A 92 -10.30 7.99 -4.81
C GLY A 92 -11.79 8.06 -4.54
N GLU A 93 -12.43 6.90 -4.69
CA GLU A 93 -13.71 6.63 -4.02
C GLU A 93 -13.45 5.84 -2.73
N VAL A 94 -14.25 6.11 -1.70
CA VAL A 94 -14.21 5.34 -0.45
C VAL A 94 -15.00 4.06 -0.67
N THR A 95 -14.30 2.95 -0.81
CA THR A 95 -14.89 1.63 -1.02
C THR A 95 -14.06 0.55 -0.34
N GLN A 96 -14.72 -0.54 0.04
CA GLN A 96 -14.05 -1.71 0.60
C GLN A 96 -13.44 -2.52 -0.54
N VAL A 97 -12.14 -2.77 -0.43
CA VAL A 97 -11.34 -3.47 -1.44
C VAL A 97 -10.57 -4.59 -0.77
N GLU A 98 -10.36 -5.68 -1.50
CA GLU A 98 -9.43 -6.72 -1.10
C GLU A 98 -8.41 -6.90 -2.21
N ILE A 99 -7.13 -6.80 -1.87
CA ILE A 99 -6.02 -7.06 -2.82
C ILE A 99 -5.42 -8.44 -2.56
N LEU A 100 -5.02 -9.12 -3.64
CA LEU A 100 -4.19 -10.31 -3.54
C LEU A 100 -2.77 -9.88 -3.17
N THR A 101 -2.21 -10.35 -2.06
CA THR A 101 -0.89 -9.93 -1.54
C THR A 101 0.31 -10.55 -2.30
N SER A 102 0.05 -11.12 -3.46
CA SER A 102 1.02 -11.72 -4.38
C SER A 102 0.57 -11.48 -5.83
N ALA A 103 1.48 -11.58 -6.79
CA ALA A 103 1.11 -11.56 -8.20
C ALA A 103 0.09 -12.66 -8.52
N ALA A 104 -0.83 -12.39 -9.45
CA ALA A 104 -1.81 -13.36 -9.89
C ALA A 104 -1.14 -14.67 -10.35
N PRO A 105 -1.62 -15.85 -9.91
CA PRO A 105 -1.04 -17.12 -10.33
C PRO A 105 -1.00 -17.25 -11.85
N GLY A 106 0.18 -17.60 -12.39
CA GLY A 106 0.37 -17.78 -13.83
C GLY A 106 0.33 -16.51 -14.67
N SER A 107 0.42 -15.31 -14.06
CA SER A 107 0.37 -14.03 -14.80
C SER A 107 1.73 -13.47 -15.22
N PHE A 108 2.82 -14.10 -14.80
CA PHE A 108 4.17 -13.71 -15.21
C PHE A 108 4.40 -14.03 -16.67
N ASN A 109 5.26 -13.24 -17.32
CA ASN A 109 5.63 -13.43 -18.72
C ASN A 109 4.45 -13.43 -19.71
N GLN A 110 3.38 -12.71 -19.38
CA GLN A 110 2.24 -12.48 -20.26
C GLN A 110 2.19 -11.01 -20.67
N THR A 111 1.63 -10.75 -21.86
CA THR A 111 1.22 -9.40 -22.27
C THR A 111 -0.05 -8.98 -21.52
N TRP A 112 -0.42 -7.70 -21.61
CA TRP A 112 -1.68 -7.21 -21.05
C TRP A 112 -2.90 -7.82 -21.73
N ASP A 113 -2.84 -8.06 -23.04
CA ASP A 113 -3.97 -8.61 -23.81
C ASP A 113 -4.14 -10.12 -23.60
N GLU A 114 -3.07 -10.82 -23.26
CA GLU A 114 -3.08 -12.25 -22.93
C GLU A 114 -3.68 -12.55 -21.54
N LYS A 115 -3.79 -11.53 -20.68
CA LYS A 115 -4.15 -11.74 -19.28
C LYS A 115 -5.59 -12.27 -19.16
N LYS A 116 -5.79 -13.15 -18.18
CA LYS A 116 -7.12 -13.60 -17.77
C LYS A 116 -7.38 -13.10 -16.36
N VAL A 117 -8.39 -12.24 -16.23
CA VAL A 117 -8.91 -11.83 -14.94
C VAL A 117 -10.08 -12.77 -14.61
N PRO A 118 -10.03 -13.52 -13.49
CA PRO A 118 -11.14 -14.36 -13.08
C PRO A 118 -12.44 -13.56 -12.91
N ALA A 119 -13.58 -14.23 -13.07
CA ALA A 119 -14.87 -13.64 -12.72
C ALA A 119 -14.83 -13.10 -11.28
N GLU A 120 -15.49 -11.97 -11.03
CA GLU A 120 -15.56 -11.26 -9.73
C GLU A 120 -14.27 -10.55 -9.29
N GLN A 121 -13.20 -10.61 -10.08
CA GLN A 121 -11.95 -9.92 -9.82
C GLN A 121 -11.72 -8.81 -10.86
N TYR A 122 -10.85 -7.86 -10.50
CA TYR A 122 -10.41 -6.80 -11.40
C TYR A 122 -8.93 -6.50 -11.17
N VAL A 123 -8.32 -5.78 -12.12
CA VAL A 123 -6.98 -5.24 -11.95
C VAL A 123 -7.10 -3.88 -11.28
N PRO A 124 -6.57 -3.69 -10.05
CA PRO A 124 -6.72 -2.44 -9.33
C PRO A 124 -6.01 -1.29 -10.04
N THR A 125 -6.42 -0.06 -9.71
CA THR A 125 -5.62 1.13 -10.00
C THR A 125 -4.32 1.12 -9.19
N ALA A 126 -3.32 1.89 -9.60
CA ALA A 126 -2.12 2.12 -8.84
C ALA A 126 -2.44 2.69 -7.45
N ARG A 127 -3.43 3.59 -7.37
CA ARG A 127 -3.92 4.14 -6.09
C ARG A 127 -4.45 3.05 -5.16
N GLU A 128 -5.44 2.27 -5.62
CA GLU A 128 -6.02 1.18 -4.82
C GLU A 128 -4.94 0.20 -4.35
N LEU A 129 -4.01 -0.15 -5.24
CA LEU A 129 -2.94 -1.07 -4.92
C LEU A 129 -2.00 -0.49 -3.86
N VAL A 130 -1.55 0.76 -4.02
CA VAL A 130 -0.65 1.44 -3.08
C VAL A 130 -1.30 1.62 -1.71
N GLU A 131 -2.57 2.02 -1.65
CA GLU A 131 -3.31 2.09 -0.39
C GLU A 131 -3.39 0.73 0.30
N GLY A 132 -3.66 -0.32 -0.46
CA GLY A 132 -3.67 -1.69 0.05
C GLY A 132 -2.29 -2.12 0.58
N MET A 133 -1.20 -1.74 -0.09
CA MET A 133 0.17 -2.00 0.36
C MET A 133 0.50 -1.24 1.64
N ILE A 134 0.13 0.05 1.74
CA ILE A 134 0.30 0.87 2.94
C ILE A 134 -0.46 0.23 4.11
N ALA A 135 -1.74 -0.08 3.90
CA ALA A 135 -2.58 -0.69 4.93
C ALA A 135 -2.04 -2.06 5.38
N CYS A 136 -1.62 -2.90 4.43
CA CYS A 136 -0.99 -4.19 4.71
C CYS A 136 0.29 -4.01 5.53
N PHE A 137 1.20 -3.13 5.10
CA PHE A 137 2.45 -2.85 5.81
C PHE A 137 2.21 -2.36 7.24
N TRP A 138 1.27 -1.45 7.46
CA TRP A 138 0.99 -0.97 8.81
C TRP A 138 0.44 -2.06 9.73
N LYS A 139 -0.36 -2.98 9.18
CA LYS A 139 -0.95 -4.11 9.90
C LYS A 139 0.07 -5.22 10.18
N THR A 140 0.90 -5.60 9.21
CA THR A 140 1.73 -6.82 9.25
C THR A 140 3.23 -6.54 9.42
N LYS A 141 3.64 -5.28 9.24
CA LYS A 141 5.05 -4.83 9.13
C LYS A 141 5.81 -5.46 7.96
N LYS A 142 5.09 -5.98 6.97
CA LYS A 142 5.64 -6.60 5.76
C LYS A 142 4.95 -6.04 4.53
N MET A 143 5.73 -5.69 3.51
CA MET A 143 5.18 -5.34 2.22
C MET A 143 4.68 -6.58 1.44
N PRO A 144 3.54 -6.51 0.76
CA PRO A 144 3.06 -7.57 -0.12
C PRO A 144 3.90 -7.66 -1.41
N PHE A 145 3.65 -8.64 -2.27
CA PHE A 145 4.31 -8.84 -3.57
C PHE A 145 5.80 -9.20 -3.55
N GLY A 146 6.52 -9.03 -2.44
CA GLY A 146 7.97 -9.29 -2.39
C GLY A 146 8.71 -8.53 -3.51
N ASN A 147 9.75 -9.14 -4.10
CA ASN A 147 10.59 -8.52 -5.13
C ASN A 147 10.06 -8.71 -6.56
N CYS A 148 8.74 -8.64 -6.78
CA CYS A 148 8.17 -8.71 -8.14
C CYS A 148 7.31 -7.49 -8.46
N PHE A 149 7.32 -7.07 -9.72
CA PHE A 149 6.44 -6.02 -10.20
C PHE A 149 5.07 -6.60 -10.55
N VAL A 150 4.01 -5.84 -10.27
CA VAL A 150 2.66 -6.18 -10.69
C VAL A 150 2.04 -5.01 -11.46
N ARG A 151 1.40 -5.34 -12.59
CA ARG A 151 0.67 -4.38 -13.43
C ARG A 151 -0.64 -3.95 -12.77
N THR A 152 -0.93 -2.66 -12.88
CA THR A 152 -2.22 -2.06 -12.52
C THR A 152 -3.02 -1.75 -13.79
N CYS A 153 -4.26 -1.27 -13.65
CA CYS A 153 -5.06 -0.84 -14.80
C CYS A 153 -4.76 0.58 -15.30
N ASP A 154 -3.93 1.34 -14.59
CA ASP A 154 -3.55 2.69 -14.98
C ASP A 154 -2.55 2.71 -16.14
N ILE A 155 -2.59 3.79 -16.90
CA ILE A 155 -1.69 4.09 -18.03
C ILE A 155 -1.06 5.46 -17.77
N ALA A 156 0.23 5.58 -18.08
CA ALA A 156 0.93 6.85 -18.25
C ALA A 156 1.56 6.95 -19.66
N ASN A 157 2.25 8.05 -19.93
CA ASN A 157 2.81 8.40 -21.24
C ASN A 157 3.71 7.31 -21.85
N HIS A 158 4.32 6.47 -21.00
CA HIS A 158 5.28 5.43 -21.39
C HIS A 158 4.77 4.00 -21.15
N GLY A 159 3.45 3.81 -20.97
CA GLY A 159 2.83 2.49 -20.87
C GLY A 159 2.04 2.28 -19.57
N ARG A 160 1.96 1.01 -19.13
CA ARG A 160 1.21 0.63 -17.92
C ARG A 160 1.98 0.97 -16.66
N ILE A 161 1.25 1.29 -15.60
CA ILE A 161 1.83 1.48 -14.28
C ILE A 161 2.09 0.14 -13.61
N ASN A 162 3.28 0.00 -13.04
CA ASN A 162 3.65 -1.15 -12.24
C ASN A 162 3.98 -0.72 -10.82
N VAL A 163 3.60 -1.55 -9.87
CA VAL A 163 3.93 -1.36 -8.46
C VAL A 163 4.68 -2.58 -7.96
N THR A 164 5.67 -2.37 -7.11
CA THR A 164 6.42 -3.44 -6.45
C THR A 164 6.79 -3.04 -5.04
N SER A 165 7.30 -4.02 -4.29
CA SER A 165 7.96 -3.80 -3.03
C SER A 165 9.46 -3.91 -3.24
N PHE A 166 10.17 -2.81 -3.05
CA PHE A 166 11.61 -2.75 -3.14
C PHE A 166 12.15 -2.25 -1.80
N ASP A 167 13.05 -3.00 -1.18
CA ASP A 167 13.58 -2.69 0.16
C ASP A 167 12.47 -2.43 1.21
N ASN A 168 11.42 -3.27 1.18
CA ASN A 168 10.25 -3.14 2.05
C ASN A 168 9.52 -1.79 1.92
N LYS A 169 9.64 -1.13 0.76
CA LYS A 169 8.98 0.12 0.41
C LYS A 169 8.20 -0.01 -0.90
N VAL A 170 7.17 0.80 -1.06
CA VAL A 170 6.39 0.91 -2.29
C VAL A 170 7.25 1.59 -3.35
N PHE A 171 7.46 0.92 -4.48
CA PHE A 171 8.06 1.53 -5.66
C PHE A 171 7.05 1.53 -6.81
N ILE A 172 6.88 2.70 -7.45
CA ILE A 172 5.99 2.91 -8.58
C ILE A 172 6.85 3.18 -9.82
N GLY A 173 6.79 2.25 -10.76
CA GLY A 173 7.54 2.30 -12.00
C GLY A 173 6.66 2.50 -13.23
N GLU A 174 7.21 3.18 -14.24
CA GLU A 174 6.78 3.10 -15.63
C GLU A 174 7.65 2.14 -16.42
N GLY A 175 7.29 1.96 -17.69
CA GLY A 175 7.63 0.76 -18.43
C GLY A 175 6.77 -0.34 -17.84
N TRP A 176 6.15 -1.22 -18.58
CA TRP A 176 6.58 -1.90 -19.79
C TRP A 176 5.31 -1.98 -20.65
N GLU A 177 5.42 -1.79 -21.97
CA GLU A 177 4.24 -1.84 -22.84
C GLU A 177 3.58 -3.23 -22.81
N ASN A 178 2.81 -3.59 -23.84
CA ASN A 178 2.19 -4.90 -23.97
C ASN A 178 3.20 -6.03 -24.26
N TYR A 179 4.35 -6.06 -23.57
CA TYR A 179 5.42 -7.06 -23.74
C TYR A 179 5.45 -8.08 -22.59
N GLN A 180 5.96 -9.26 -22.90
CA GLN A 180 6.19 -10.34 -21.94
C GLN A 180 7.47 -10.06 -21.14
N ARG A 181 7.41 -10.27 -19.81
CA ARG A 181 8.59 -10.22 -18.93
C ARG A 181 8.41 -11.13 -17.72
N GLU A 182 9.45 -11.90 -17.40
CA GLU A 182 9.43 -12.88 -16.31
C GLU A 182 9.25 -12.26 -14.91
N GLY A 183 9.69 -11.01 -14.71
CA GLY A 183 9.60 -10.31 -13.42
C GLY A 183 8.32 -9.50 -13.19
N ILE A 184 7.36 -9.55 -14.12
CA ILE A 184 6.14 -8.72 -14.07
C ILE A 184 4.91 -9.61 -14.14
N GLY A 185 4.12 -9.60 -13.06
CA GLY A 185 2.82 -10.25 -12.97
C GLY A 185 1.66 -9.27 -13.09
N LEU A 186 0.47 -9.74 -12.71
CA LEU A 186 -0.76 -8.96 -12.68
C LEU A 186 -1.23 -8.75 -11.23
N ALA A 187 -1.60 -7.53 -10.86
CA ALA A 187 -2.30 -7.28 -9.61
C ALA A 187 -3.77 -7.69 -9.73
N LEU A 188 -4.32 -8.26 -8.66
CA LEU A 188 -5.73 -8.61 -8.59
C LEU A 188 -6.37 -8.02 -7.34
N ALA A 189 -7.58 -7.53 -7.52
CA ALA A 189 -8.44 -7.03 -6.48
C ALA A 189 -9.86 -7.58 -6.64
N ARG A 190 -10.63 -7.58 -5.55
CA ARG A 190 -12.08 -7.78 -5.55
C ARG A 190 -12.74 -6.67 -4.73
N LYS A 191 -13.99 -6.35 -5.04
CA LYS A 191 -14.78 -5.45 -4.18
C LYS A 191 -15.15 -6.23 -2.93
N GLY A 192 -14.89 -5.63 -1.76
CA GLY A 192 -15.26 -6.25 -0.49
C GLY A 192 -16.78 -6.29 -0.31
N ILE A 193 -17.25 -7.24 0.49
CA ILE A 193 -18.64 -7.24 0.96
C ILE A 193 -18.82 -5.97 1.81
N PRO A 194 -19.83 -5.11 1.55
CA PRO A 194 -20.07 -3.94 2.37
C PRO A 194 -20.18 -4.38 3.84
N ASN A 195 -19.30 -3.88 4.69
CA ASN A 195 -19.40 -4.17 6.12
C ASN A 195 -20.66 -3.46 6.65
N PRO A 196 -21.71 -4.20 7.09
CA PRO A 196 -22.99 -3.60 7.50
C PRO A 196 -22.90 -2.72 8.75
N GLN A 197 -21.72 -2.62 9.37
CA GLN A 197 -21.47 -1.72 10.50
C GLN A 197 -21.21 -0.26 10.09
N PHE A 198 -21.09 0.04 8.80
CA PHE A 198 -20.80 1.39 8.29
C PHE A 198 -21.79 1.90 7.23
N SER A 199 -22.95 1.25 7.10
CA SER A 199 -24.07 1.68 6.24
C SER A 199 -25.18 2.38 7.03
#